data_AF-A0A821YCL8-F1
#
_entry.id   AF-A0A821YCL8-F1
#
_cell.length_a   1.000
_cell.length_b   1.000
_cell.length_c   1.000
_cell.angle_alpha   90.00
_cell.angle_beta   90.00
_cell.angle_gamma   90.00
#
_symmetry.space_group_name_H-M   'P 1'
#
loop_
_entity.id
_entity.type
_entity.pdbx_description
1 polymer ?
#
loop_
_entity_poly.entity_id
_entity_poly.type
_entity_poly.pdbx_seq_one_letter_code
_entity_poly.pdbx_strand_id
1 'polypeptide(L)'
;MKSLSITCSLCLWNGLFKDYEEHLKTTHTNPACEFCGEKFDSKIRLDEHKQKLCTKIIVPCALKEYGCSNSVCRAQLQDHYLSYSHQKTLASIMHRFASRTTNDQHEQGSGMDVDVGQSAPSSITTTTNENVRPQMQEVYETINILTNETQTLSDHTQYLSSESIRLQSSTESVTQELSSLKLSIQERNSFLNDVKPNQNIVQENVTTLKPKTDNMQYASYDGTLIWKITNFHEKMMDAQSERQTSIYSPPFYSSFTGYKMRARLYLNGDGNAPRTHMSLFFVLMRGPNDAILKFPFNYKVTFCLY
;
A
#
# COMPACT_ATOMS: atom_id res chain seq x y z
N MET A 1 10.80 -42.77 9.63
CA MET A 1 10.90 -41.33 9.32
C MET A 1 9.53 -40.72 9.53
N LYS A 2 9.39 -39.72 10.40
CA LYS A 2 8.09 -39.02 10.58
C LYS A 2 7.84 -38.16 9.35
N SER A 3 6.74 -38.42 8.65
CA SER A 3 6.32 -37.62 7.50
C SER A 3 5.86 -36.23 7.98
N LEU A 4 6.56 -35.16 7.60
CA LEU A 4 6.15 -33.80 7.92
C LEU A 4 4.91 -33.41 7.13
N SER A 5 3.84 -33.03 7.84
CA SER A 5 2.67 -32.38 7.28
C SER A 5 2.87 -30.86 7.22
N ILE A 6 2.48 -30.23 6.12
CA ILE A 6 2.54 -28.79 5.89
C ILE A 6 1.18 -28.25 5.47
N THR A 7 0.88 -27.04 5.94
CA THR A 7 -0.31 -26.26 5.58
C THR A 7 0.09 -25.23 4.51
N CYS A 8 -0.68 -25.12 3.43
CA CYS A 8 -0.44 -24.11 2.41
C CYS A 8 -0.69 -22.71 2.96
N SER A 9 0.18 -21.76 2.65
CA SER A 9 0.01 -20.36 3.07
C SER A 9 -0.94 -19.57 2.15
N LEU A 10 -1.29 -20.14 1.00
CA LEU A 10 -2.11 -19.51 -0.04
C LEU A 10 -3.54 -20.09 -0.11
N CYS A 11 -3.83 -21.19 0.59
CA CYS A 11 -5.16 -21.76 0.73
C CYS A 11 -5.27 -22.65 1.99
N LEU A 12 -6.42 -23.29 2.20
CA LEU A 12 -6.68 -24.17 3.35
C LEU A 12 -6.17 -25.61 3.17
N TRP A 13 -5.33 -25.86 2.16
CA TRP A 13 -4.83 -27.21 1.88
C TRP A 13 -3.79 -27.64 2.92
N ASN A 14 -3.94 -28.88 3.40
CA ASN A 14 -3.04 -29.52 4.35
C ASN A 14 -2.62 -30.89 3.80
N GLY A 15 -1.32 -31.16 3.73
CA GLY A 15 -0.81 -32.41 3.15
C GLY A 15 0.63 -32.70 3.52
N LEU A 16 1.22 -33.72 2.90
CA LEU A 16 2.62 -34.08 3.14
C LEU A 16 3.55 -33.14 2.38
N PHE A 17 4.71 -32.83 2.97
CA PHE A 17 5.69 -31.92 2.35
C PHE A 17 6.10 -32.34 0.93
N LYS A 18 6.18 -33.66 0.65
CA LYS A 18 6.51 -34.20 -0.67
C LYS A 18 5.49 -33.80 -1.76
N ASP A 19 4.23 -33.57 -1.38
CA ASP A 19 3.14 -33.25 -2.30
C ASP A 19 2.90 -31.74 -2.38
N TYR A 20 3.63 -30.95 -1.58
CA TYR A 20 3.45 -29.51 -1.47
C TYR A 20 3.87 -28.76 -2.74
N GLU A 21 4.98 -29.17 -3.36
CA GLU A 21 5.45 -28.52 -4.60
C GLU A 21 4.50 -28.78 -5.77
N GLU A 22 3.93 -29.99 -5.84
CA GLU A 22 2.93 -30.34 -6.84
C GLU A 22 1.61 -29.60 -6.61
N HIS A 23 1.14 -29.53 -5.35
CA HIS A 23 -0.01 -28.72 -4.95
C HIS A 23 0.14 -27.25 -5.36
N LEU A 24 1.31 -26.63 -5.13
CA LEU A 24 1.60 -25.25 -5.54
C LEU A 24 1.50 -25.10 -7.07
N LYS A 25 2.05 -26.04 -7.86
CA LYS A 25 2.01 -25.96 -9.32
C LYS A 25 0.60 -26.17 -9.91
N THR A 26 -0.18 -27.08 -9.35
CA THR A 26 -1.51 -27.45 -9.90
C THR A 26 -2.63 -26.53 -9.40
N THR A 27 -2.51 -26.02 -8.17
CA THR A 27 -3.60 -25.29 -7.48
C THR A 27 -3.34 -23.79 -7.43
N HIS A 28 -2.07 -23.39 -7.43
CA HIS A 28 -1.62 -22.00 -7.40
C HIS A 28 -0.88 -21.64 -8.70
N THR A 29 -1.54 -21.89 -9.85
CA THR A 29 -1.08 -21.40 -11.14
C THR A 29 -1.05 -19.88 -11.13
N ASN A 30 0.08 -19.26 -11.44
CA ASN A 30 0.25 -17.80 -11.43
C ASN A 30 -0.73 -17.11 -12.41
N PRO A 31 -1.90 -16.63 -11.97
CA PRO A 31 -2.89 -16.14 -12.91
C PRO A 31 -2.58 -14.66 -13.21
N ALA A 32 -2.75 -14.27 -14.48
CA ALA A 32 -2.57 -12.90 -14.89
C ALA A 32 -3.91 -12.16 -14.91
N CYS A 33 -3.90 -10.89 -14.51
CA CYS A 33 -5.05 -10.02 -14.66
C CYS A 33 -5.27 -9.71 -16.14
N GLU A 34 -6.45 -10.03 -16.67
CA GLU A 34 -6.83 -9.80 -18.07
C GLU A 34 -6.90 -8.30 -18.46
N PHE A 35 -6.98 -7.40 -17.47
CA PHE A 35 -7.10 -5.96 -17.71
C PHE A 35 -5.76 -5.20 -17.62
N CYS A 36 -4.92 -5.54 -16.63
CA CYS A 36 -3.64 -4.84 -16.43
C CYS A 36 -2.41 -5.68 -16.80
N GLY A 37 -2.53 -7.00 -16.96
CA GLY A 37 -1.44 -7.91 -17.28
C GLY A 37 -0.56 -8.32 -16.09
N GLU A 38 -0.81 -7.81 -14.88
CA GLU A 38 -0.05 -8.20 -13.69
C GLU A 38 -0.28 -9.67 -13.33
N LYS A 39 0.79 -10.36 -12.93
CA LYS A 39 0.75 -11.77 -12.52
C LYS A 39 0.65 -11.88 -11.01
N PHE A 40 -0.19 -12.80 -10.55
CA PHE A 40 -0.42 -13.07 -9.13
C PHE A 40 0.03 -14.48 -8.79
N ASP A 41 0.24 -14.77 -7.50
CA ASP A 41 0.64 -16.08 -6.99
C ASP A 41 -0.55 -17.01 -6.72
N SER A 42 -1.77 -16.47 -6.77
CA SER A 42 -3.00 -17.18 -6.42
C SER A 42 -4.21 -16.46 -7.01
N LYS A 43 -5.29 -17.22 -7.22
CA LYS A 43 -6.56 -16.67 -7.70
C LYS A 43 -7.19 -15.70 -6.69
N ILE A 44 -7.04 -15.98 -5.39
CA ILE A 44 -7.55 -15.13 -4.30
C ILE A 44 -6.93 -13.72 -4.38
N ARG A 45 -5.61 -13.62 -4.52
CA ARG A 45 -4.94 -12.32 -4.64
C ARG A 45 -5.29 -11.60 -5.94
N LEU A 46 -5.48 -12.34 -7.04
CA LEU A 46 -5.98 -11.75 -8.29
C LEU A 46 -7.40 -11.17 -8.12
N ASP A 47 -8.29 -11.88 -7.43
CA ASP A 47 -9.66 -11.41 -7.19
C ASP A 47 -9.68 -10.16 -6.28
N GLU A 48 -8.87 -10.13 -5.22
CA GLU A 48 -8.68 -8.94 -4.37
C GLU A 48 -8.15 -7.76 -5.18
N HIS A 49 -7.16 -7.99 -6.06
CA HIS A 49 -6.65 -6.97 -6.96
C HIS A 49 -7.76 -6.45 -7.89
N LYS A 50 -8.52 -7.32 -8.56
CA LYS A 50 -9.63 -6.91 -9.44
C LYS A 50 -10.66 -6.06 -8.69
N GLN A 51 -11.00 -6.43 -7.47
CA GLN A 51 -11.98 -5.71 -6.66
C GLN A 51 -11.51 -4.33 -6.20
N LYS A 52 -10.27 -4.21 -5.71
CA LYS A 52 -9.85 -3.00 -4.97
C LYS A 52 -8.72 -2.20 -5.60
N LEU A 53 -7.85 -2.83 -6.40
CA LEU A 53 -6.56 -2.24 -6.79
C LEU A 53 -6.40 -2.03 -8.29
N CYS A 54 -7.02 -2.88 -9.12
CA CYS A 54 -6.84 -2.82 -10.57
C CYS A 54 -7.35 -1.50 -11.13
N THR A 55 -6.48 -0.65 -11.64
CA THR A 55 -6.87 0.65 -12.21
C THR A 55 -7.42 0.52 -13.62
N LYS A 56 -7.07 -0.55 -14.34
CA LYS A 56 -7.45 -0.80 -15.73
C LYS A 56 -8.73 -1.65 -15.91
N ILE A 57 -9.31 -2.15 -14.83
CA ILE A 57 -10.54 -2.94 -14.91
C ILE A 57 -11.73 -2.06 -15.30
N ILE A 58 -12.63 -2.63 -16.11
CA ILE A 58 -13.87 -1.98 -16.51
C ILE A 58 -14.91 -2.25 -15.42
N VAL A 59 -15.47 -1.18 -14.85
CA VAL A 59 -16.50 -1.25 -13.80
C VAL A 59 -17.77 -0.54 -14.25
N PRO A 60 -18.96 -1.04 -13.85
CA PRO A 60 -20.20 -0.32 -14.09
C PRO A 60 -20.23 0.97 -13.25
N CYS A 61 -20.83 2.02 -13.79
CA CYS A 61 -21.08 3.24 -13.02
C CYS A 61 -22.01 2.95 -11.81
N ALA A 62 -21.70 3.49 -10.63
CA ALA A 62 -22.54 3.32 -9.44
C ALA A 62 -23.92 4.01 -9.59
N LEU A 63 -24.04 4.96 -10.52
CA LEU A 63 -25.29 5.63 -10.87
C LEU A 63 -26.08 4.88 -11.97
N LYS A 64 -25.79 3.60 -12.19
CA LYS A 64 -26.54 2.76 -13.14
C LYS A 64 -28.04 2.77 -12.86
N GLU A 65 -28.40 2.66 -11.58
CA GLU A 65 -29.79 2.72 -11.11
C GLU A 65 -30.46 4.09 -11.33
N TYR A 66 -29.68 5.12 -11.65
CA TYR A 66 -30.15 6.48 -11.93
C TYR A 66 -30.03 6.83 -13.43
N GLY A 67 -29.83 5.82 -14.29
CA GLY A 67 -29.89 5.95 -15.74
C GLY A 67 -28.55 5.96 -16.47
N CYS A 68 -27.41 5.78 -15.79
CA CYS A 68 -26.12 5.68 -16.47
C CYS A 68 -25.84 4.27 -17.00
N SER A 69 -25.78 4.11 -18.32
CA SER A 69 -25.51 2.81 -18.96
C SER A 69 -24.02 2.54 -19.20
N ASN A 70 -23.14 3.45 -18.81
CA ASN A 70 -21.71 3.35 -19.13
C ASN A 70 -20.98 2.43 -18.14
N SER A 71 -20.16 1.55 -18.70
CA SER A 71 -19.09 0.86 -17.97
C SER A 71 -17.77 1.49 -18.39
N VAL A 72 -16.99 1.93 -17.41
CA VAL A 72 -15.77 2.72 -17.66
C VAL A 72 -14.58 2.10 -16.95
N CYS A 73 -13.39 2.37 -17.48
CA CYS A 73 -12.14 2.01 -16.82
C CYS A 73 -12.07 2.66 -15.44
N ARG A 74 -11.69 1.92 -14.39
CA ARG A 74 -11.63 2.44 -13.01
C ARG A 74 -10.77 3.69 -12.90
N ALA A 75 -9.66 3.79 -13.64
CA ALA A 75 -8.83 4.99 -13.69
C ALA A 75 -9.55 6.24 -14.22
N GLN A 76 -10.55 6.07 -15.09
CA GLN A 76 -11.33 7.15 -15.71
C GLN A 76 -12.68 7.38 -15.00
N LEU A 77 -12.96 6.62 -13.93
CA LEU A 77 -14.23 6.67 -13.23
C LEU A 77 -14.46 8.03 -12.55
N GLN A 78 -13.40 8.66 -12.04
CA GLN A 78 -13.49 10.00 -11.45
C GLN A 78 -13.89 11.05 -12.49
N ASP A 79 -13.23 11.06 -13.65
CA ASP A 79 -13.54 11.98 -14.74
C ASP A 79 -14.95 11.73 -15.30
N HIS A 80 -15.38 10.46 -15.32
CA HIS A 80 -16.74 10.10 -15.67
C HIS A 80 -17.80 10.69 -14.71
N TYR A 81 -17.53 10.74 -13.40
CA TYR A 81 -18.43 11.41 -12.44
C TYR A 81 -18.45 12.93 -12.55
N LEU A 82 -17.41 13.53 -13.14
CA LEU A 82 -17.36 14.97 -13.42
C LEU A 82 -18.16 15.38 -14.67
N SER A 83 -18.72 14.43 -15.42
CA SER A 83 -19.60 14.74 -16.55
C SER A 83 -20.86 15.50 -16.11
N TYR A 84 -21.32 16.43 -16.94
CA TYR A 84 -22.48 17.29 -16.66
C TYR A 84 -23.75 16.50 -16.29
N SER A 85 -24.00 15.37 -16.96
CA SER A 85 -25.15 14.50 -16.67
C SER A 85 -25.07 13.88 -15.27
N HIS A 86 -23.88 13.47 -14.82
CA HIS A 86 -23.67 12.92 -13.49
C HIS A 86 -23.69 13.99 -12.39
N GLN A 87 -23.05 15.14 -12.61
CA GLN A 87 -23.09 16.25 -11.65
C GLN A 87 -24.53 16.73 -11.42
N LYS A 88 -25.35 16.82 -12.48
CA LYS A 88 -26.77 17.15 -12.38
C LYS A 88 -27.57 16.11 -11.58
N THR A 89 -27.28 14.82 -11.78
CA THR A 89 -27.95 13.72 -11.07
C THR A 89 -27.54 13.66 -9.59
N LEU A 90 -26.26 13.89 -9.28
CA LEU A 90 -25.77 13.96 -7.91
C LEU A 90 -26.34 15.19 -7.17
N ALA A 91 -26.39 16.35 -7.82
CA ALA A 91 -26.99 17.55 -7.25
C ALA A 91 -28.49 17.37 -6.95
N SER A 92 -29.25 16.70 -7.83
CA SER A 92 -30.67 16.44 -7.58
C SER A 92 -30.91 15.46 -6.43
N ILE A 93 -30.04 14.45 -6.27
CA ILE A 93 -30.04 13.55 -5.12
C ILE A 93 -29.74 14.34 -3.84
N MET A 94 -28.69 15.16 -3.83
CA MET A 94 -28.31 15.99 -2.67
C MET A 94 -29.41 16.97 -2.28
N HIS A 95 -30.05 17.64 -3.24
CA HIS A 95 -31.17 18.54 -2.96
C HIS A 95 -32.34 17.83 -2.29
N ARG A 96 -32.71 16.61 -2.74
CA ARG A 96 -33.78 15.81 -2.11
C ARG A 96 -33.44 15.39 -0.68
N PHE A 97 -32.17 15.17 -0.36
CA PHE A 97 -31.75 14.90 1.01
C PHE A 97 -31.82 16.17 1.88
N ALA A 98 -31.42 17.33 1.35
CA ALA A 98 -31.50 18.62 2.04
C ALA A 98 -32.94 19.11 2.27
N SER A 99 -33.88 18.79 1.36
CA SER A 99 -35.31 19.13 1.57
C SER A 99 -36.00 18.24 2.60
N ARG A 100 -35.44 17.06 2.89
CA ARG A 100 -35.98 16.17 3.94
C ARG A 100 -35.60 16.62 5.34
N THR A 101 -34.49 17.32 5.50
CA THR A 101 -34.06 17.86 6.80
C THR A 101 -34.80 19.13 7.22
N THR A 102 -35.52 19.81 6.30
CA THR A 102 -36.27 21.04 6.60
C THR A 102 -37.73 20.81 6.97
N ASN A 103 -38.29 19.62 6.72
CA ASN A 103 -39.71 19.33 6.98
C ASN A 103 -40.01 18.75 8.37
N ASP A 104 -39.00 18.45 9.20
CA ASP A 104 -39.16 17.80 10.51
C ASP A 104 -39.29 18.78 11.70
N GLN A 105 -39.51 20.08 11.48
CA GLN A 105 -39.63 21.09 12.58
C GLN A 105 -40.98 21.82 12.68
N HIS A 106 -42.04 21.35 12.01
CA HIS A 106 -43.37 21.94 12.17
C HIS A 106 -44.35 20.97 12.83
N GLU A 107 -44.29 20.84 14.16
CA GLU A 107 -45.45 20.53 15.02
C GLU A 107 -45.10 20.73 16.51
N GLN A 108 -46.00 21.43 17.24
CA GLN A 108 -45.98 21.79 18.69
C GLN A 108 -45.05 22.97 19.05
N GLY A 109 -45.47 24.11 19.62
CA GLY A 109 -46.70 24.57 20.26
C GLY A 109 -46.34 25.44 21.48
N SER A 110 -47.19 26.44 21.80
CA SER A 110 -47.13 27.36 22.96
C SER A 110 -46.34 28.66 22.72
N GLY A 111 -46.92 29.86 22.70
CA GLY A 111 -48.09 30.35 23.43
C GLY A 111 -47.61 31.41 24.43
N MET A 112 -47.50 32.66 23.99
CA MET A 112 -47.43 33.85 24.85
C MET A 112 -48.10 35.01 24.11
N ASP A 113 -49.31 35.34 24.56
CA ASP A 113 -50.05 36.53 24.18
C ASP A 113 -49.30 37.79 24.62
N VAL A 114 -49.19 38.78 23.73
CA VAL A 114 -48.85 40.15 24.12
C VAL A 114 -50.00 41.05 23.70
N ASP A 115 -50.70 41.48 24.74
CA ASP A 115 -51.78 42.44 24.82
C ASP A 115 -51.46 43.75 24.08
N VAL A 116 -52.24 44.06 23.03
CA VAL A 116 -52.24 45.38 22.39
C VAL A 116 -53.28 46.23 23.09
N GLY A 117 -52.81 46.97 24.10
CA GLY A 117 -53.58 47.97 24.82
C GLY A 117 -54.10 49.07 23.87
N GLN A 118 -55.41 49.08 23.69
CA GLN A 118 -56.15 50.17 23.08
C GLN A 118 -56.00 51.44 23.93
N SER A 119 -55.56 52.53 23.30
CA SER A 119 -55.72 53.90 23.83
C SER A 119 -56.37 54.76 22.75
N ALA A 120 -57.48 55.39 23.12
CA ALA A 120 -58.39 56.17 22.29
C ALA A 120 -57.73 57.37 21.56
N PRO A 121 -58.35 57.88 20.48
CA PRO A 121 -57.83 59.01 19.71
C PRO A 121 -58.19 60.33 20.39
N SER A 122 -57.22 61.23 20.52
CA SER A 122 -57.48 62.64 20.83
C SER A 122 -57.38 63.47 19.55
N SER A 123 -58.52 64.05 19.18
CA SER A 123 -58.71 64.97 18.08
C SER A 123 -57.80 66.20 18.17
N ILE A 124 -57.14 66.56 17.06
CA ILE A 124 -56.82 67.96 16.74
C ILE A 124 -57.14 68.19 15.26
N THR A 125 -58.06 69.12 15.04
CA THR A 125 -58.58 69.57 13.75
C THR A 125 -57.59 70.48 13.01
N THR A 126 -57.33 70.11 11.76
CA THR A 126 -57.14 70.95 10.56
C THR A 126 -56.26 72.19 10.61
N THR A 127 -55.17 72.16 9.84
CA THR A 127 -54.88 73.17 8.81
C THR A 127 -54.27 72.50 7.56
N THR A 128 -54.68 73.02 6.41
CA THR A 128 -54.51 72.53 5.05
C THR A 128 -53.07 72.42 4.56
N ASN A 129 -52.71 71.28 3.94
CA ASN A 129 -51.85 71.27 2.76
C ASN A 129 -52.03 69.94 1.99
N GLU A 130 -52.84 69.94 0.94
CA GLU A 130 -53.18 68.72 0.15
C GLU A 130 -51.97 68.06 -0.55
N ASN A 131 -50.80 68.69 -0.50
CA ASN A 131 -49.56 68.15 -1.08
C ASN A 131 -48.68 67.34 -0.10
N VAL A 132 -48.93 67.43 1.22
CA VAL A 132 -48.06 66.84 2.27
C VAL A 132 -48.51 65.44 2.68
N ARG A 133 -49.80 65.14 2.56
CA ARG A 133 -50.38 63.84 2.93
C ARG A 133 -49.82 62.65 2.12
N PRO A 134 -49.70 62.72 0.77
CA PRO A 134 -49.09 61.64 0.00
C PRO A 134 -47.58 61.48 0.27
N GLN A 135 -46.85 62.58 0.47
CA GLN A 135 -45.43 62.55 0.83
C GLN A 135 -45.18 61.90 2.19
N MET A 136 -46.04 62.16 3.17
CA MET A 136 -45.94 61.55 4.50
C MET A 136 -46.20 60.04 4.45
N GLN A 137 -47.09 59.59 3.56
CA GLN A 137 -47.37 58.17 3.35
C GLN A 137 -46.21 57.43 2.67
N GLU A 138 -45.55 58.06 1.70
CA GLU A 138 -44.33 57.57 1.04
C GLU A 138 -43.15 57.43 2.02
N VAL A 139 -43.03 58.36 2.97
CA VAL A 139 -42.04 58.29 4.06
C VAL A 139 -42.32 57.09 4.98
N TYR A 140 -43.58 56.82 5.34
CA TYR A 140 -43.92 55.64 6.14
C TYR A 140 -43.63 54.32 5.43
N GLU A 141 -43.91 54.24 4.13
CA GLU A 141 -43.55 53.06 3.32
C GLU A 141 -42.04 52.85 3.26
N THR A 142 -41.27 53.94 3.07
CA THR A 142 -39.80 53.89 3.06
C THR A 142 -39.25 53.44 4.41
N ILE A 143 -39.79 53.95 5.52
CA ILE A 143 -39.41 53.53 6.88
C ILE A 143 -39.71 52.04 7.09
N ASN A 144 -40.86 51.56 6.64
CA ASN A 144 -41.23 50.14 6.78
C ASN A 144 -40.30 49.22 5.97
N ILE A 145 -39.94 49.63 4.75
CA ILE A 145 -38.97 48.90 3.91
C ILE A 145 -37.61 48.85 4.61
N LEU A 146 -37.09 49.99 5.05
CA LEU A 146 -35.82 50.07 5.75
C LEU A 146 -35.83 49.26 7.05
N THR A 147 -36.95 49.25 7.78
CA THR A 147 -37.10 48.46 9.01
C THR A 147 -37.01 46.95 8.69
N ASN A 148 -37.70 46.49 7.65
CA ASN A 148 -37.62 45.10 7.20
C ASN A 148 -36.20 44.73 6.70
N GLU A 149 -35.53 45.62 5.99
CA GLU A 149 -34.14 45.41 5.56
C GLU A 149 -33.18 45.34 6.76
N THR A 150 -33.35 46.22 7.76
CA THR A 150 -32.54 46.15 8.98
C THR A 150 -32.79 44.86 9.77
N GLN A 151 -34.03 44.37 9.80
CA GLN A 151 -34.36 43.11 10.45
C GLN A 151 -33.71 41.92 9.74
N THR A 152 -33.81 41.85 8.41
CA THR A 152 -33.17 40.77 7.62
C THR A 152 -31.65 40.78 7.73
N LEU A 153 -31.02 41.96 7.76
CA LEU A 153 -29.59 42.11 8.02
C LEU A 153 -29.21 41.65 9.44
N SER A 154 -30.05 41.94 10.43
CA SER A 154 -29.87 41.45 11.81
C SER A 154 -29.89 39.92 11.85
N ASP A 155 -30.87 39.30 11.20
CA ASP A 155 -31.02 37.85 11.13
C ASP A 155 -29.82 37.19 10.43
N HIS A 156 -29.36 37.75 9.31
CA HIS A 156 -28.14 37.30 8.63
C HIS A 156 -26.90 37.43 9.50
N THR A 157 -26.77 38.52 10.25
CA THR A 157 -25.63 38.73 11.17
C THR A 157 -25.63 37.66 12.27
N GLN A 158 -26.79 37.32 12.80
CA GLN A 158 -26.93 36.27 13.81
C GLN A 158 -26.61 34.88 13.23
N TYR A 159 -27.08 34.58 12.02
CA TYR A 159 -26.73 33.36 11.31
C TYR A 159 -25.22 33.25 11.10
N LEU A 160 -24.57 34.27 10.53
CA LEU A 160 -23.13 34.28 10.30
C LEU A 160 -22.33 34.14 11.59
N SER A 161 -22.79 34.73 12.69
CA SER A 161 -22.19 34.56 14.01
C SER A 161 -22.26 33.09 14.47
N SER A 162 -23.42 32.44 14.34
CA SER A 162 -23.58 31.03 14.68
C SER A 162 -22.74 30.10 13.79
N GLU A 163 -22.62 30.42 12.50
CA GLU A 163 -21.78 29.71 11.54
C GLU A 163 -20.31 29.81 11.92
N SER A 164 -19.85 31.01 12.28
CA SER A 164 -18.48 31.28 12.71
C SER A 164 -18.10 30.44 13.94
N ILE A 165 -18.98 30.39 14.95
CA ILE A 165 -18.77 29.56 16.15
C ILE A 165 -18.67 28.08 15.77
N ARG A 166 -19.55 27.59 14.89
CA ARG A 166 -19.54 26.19 14.46
C ARG A 166 -18.26 25.82 13.71
N LEU A 167 -17.81 26.68 12.80
CA LEU A 167 -16.55 26.50 12.06
C LEU A 167 -15.34 26.56 13.00
N GLN A 168 -15.37 27.42 14.01
CA GLN A 168 -14.32 27.49 15.02
C GLN A 168 -14.22 26.18 15.82
N SER A 169 -15.35 25.67 16.33
CA SER A 169 -15.36 24.38 17.04
C SER A 169 -14.88 23.22 16.17
N SER A 170 -15.27 23.19 14.89
CA SER A 170 -14.79 22.18 13.94
C SER A 170 -13.27 22.31 13.70
N THR A 171 -12.76 23.54 13.61
CA THR A 171 -11.32 23.80 13.43
C THR A 171 -10.54 23.33 14.66
N GLU A 172 -11.01 23.66 15.86
CA GLU A 172 -10.41 23.21 17.12
C GLU A 172 -10.38 21.69 17.22
N SER A 173 -11.47 21.01 16.86
CA SER A 173 -11.56 19.55 16.83
C SER A 173 -10.53 18.93 15.88
N VAL A 174 -10.44 19.41 14.63
CA VAL A 174 -9.44 18.93 13.66
C VAL A 174 -8.01 19.22 14.13
N THR A 175 -7.79 20.35 14.80
CA THR A 175 -6.46 20.71 15.33
C THR A 175 -6.04 19.76 16.46
N GLN A 176 -7.00 19.33 17.29
CA GLN A 176 -6.77 18.33 18.33
C GLN A 176 -6.47 16.94 17.76
N GLU A 177 -7.19 16.52 16.72
CA GLU A 177 -6.89 15.28 16.01
C GLU A 177 -5.50 15.31 15.39
N LEU A 178 -5.13 16.41 14.73
CA LEU A 178 -3.83 16.58 14.09
C LEU A 178 -2.68 16.52 15.10
N SER A 179 -2.85 17.13 16.27
CA SER A 179 -1.85 17.08 17.35
C SER A 179 -1.72 15.67 17.93
N SER A 180 -2.83 14.93 18.10
CA SER A 180 -2.78 13.52 18.52
C SER A 180 -2.06 12.62 17.51
N LEU A 181 -2.35 12.80 16.22
CA LEU A 181 -1.71 12.04 15.14
C LEU A 181 -0.21 12.36 15.04
N LYS A 182 0.17 13.62 15.25
CA LYS A 182 1.57 14.05 15.28
C LYS A 182 2.36 13.32 16.38
N LEU A 183 1.79 13.21 17.58
CA LEU A 183 2.41 12.47 18.68
C LEU A 183 2.57 10.98 18.34
N SER A 184 1.53 10.35 17.81
CA SER A 184 1.58 8.94 17.40
C SER A 184 2.64 8.69 16.32
N ILE A 185 2.77 9.58 15.34
CA ILE A 185 3.83 9.50 14.31
C ILE A 185 5.21 9.64 14.94
N GLN A 186 5.38 10.54 15.90
CA GLN A 186 6.65 10.76 16.59
C GLN A 186 7.09 9.52 17.38
N GLU A 187 6.18 8.91 18.13
CA GLU A 187 6.43 7.67 18.89
C GLU A 187 6.80 6.52 17.95
N ARG A 188 6.05 6.34 16.87
CA ARG A 188 6.34 5.30 15.87
C ARG A 188 7.68 5.51 15.19
N ASN A 189 8.06 6.76 14.93
CA ASN A 189 9.38 7.09 14.36
C ASN A 189 10.52 6.81 15.35
N SER A 190 10.33 7.09 16.64
CA SER A 190 11.28 6.72 17.69
C SER A 190 11.50 5.20 17.71
N PHE A 191 10.41 4.43 17.77
CA PHE A 191 10.47 2.97 17.74
C PHE A 191 11.17 2.42 16.49
N LEU A 192 10.88 2.99 15.31
CA LEU A 192 11.55 2.61 14.07
C LEU A 192 13.07 2.88 14.11
N ASN A 193 13.49 3.96 14.75
CA ASN A 193 14.90 4.27 14.89
C ASN A 193 15.61 3.28 15.83
N ASP A 194 14.92 2.75 16.84
CA ASP A 194 15.46 1.73 17.75
C ASP A 194 15.52 0.34 17.09
N VAL A 195 14.60 0.02 16.18
CA VAL A 195 14.55 -1.28 15.48
C VAL A 195 15.56 -1.36 14.33
N LYS A 196 15.84 -0.24 13.64
CA LYS A 196 16.76 -0.19 12.47
C LYS A 196 18.14 -0.81 12.74
N PRO A 197 18.85 -0.49 13.85
CA PRO A 197 20.14 -1.12 14.17
C PRO A 197 20.05 -2.64 14.29
N ASN A 198 19.02 -3.14 14.96
CA ASN A 198 18.81 -4.58 15.14
C ASN A 198 18.55 -5.27 13.80
N GLN A 199 17.76 -4.66 12.92
CA GLN A 199 17.55 -5.16 11.57
C GLN A 199 18.87 -5.25 10.78
N ASN A 200 19.73 -4.24 10.87
CA ASN A 200 21.04 -4.25 10.21
C ASN A 200 21.94 -5.36 10.75
N ILE A 201 22.00 -5.54 12.07
CA ILE A 201 22.78 -6.61 12.72
C ILE A 201 22.27 -7.99 12.28
N VAL A 202 20.95 -8.19 12.28
CA VAL A 202 20.35 -9.45 11.82
C VAL A 202 20.66 -9.68 10.34
N GLN A 203 20.58 -8.66 9.49
CA GLN A 203 20.92 -8.75 8.08
C GLN A 203 22.39 -9.12 7.85
N GLU A 204 23.32 -8.51 8.60
CA GLU A 204 24.74 -8.82 8.55
C GLU A 204 25.01 -10.26 9.00
N ASN A 205 24.40 -10.68 10.11
CA ASN A 205 24.47 -12.05 10.59
C ASN A 205 23.94 -13.05 9.55
N VAL A 206 22.79 -12.77 8.94
CA VAL A 206 22.22 -13.61 7.87
C VAL A 206 23.17 -13.69 6.67
N THR A 207 23.77 -12.57 6.26
CA THR A 207 24.72 -12.53 5.13
C THR A 207 25.99 -13.31 5.43
N THR A 208 26.45 -13.30 6.69
CA THR A 208 27.66 -14.02 7.12
C THR A 208 27.41 -15.52 7.39
N LEU A 209 26.25 -15.86 7.96
CA LEU A 209 25.94 -17.22 8.43
C LEU A 209 25.36 -18.10 7.33
N LYS A 210 24.62 -17.55 6.36
CA LYS A 210 24.12 -18.31 5.19
C LYS A 210 25.23 -19.07 4.46
N PRO A 211 26.31 -18.43 3.98
CA PRO A 211 27.38 -19.16 3.28
C PRO A 211 28.13 -20.13 4.20
N LYS A 212 28.23 -19.87 5.52
CA LYS A 212 28.82 -20.82 6.48
C LYS A 212 27.95 -22.08 6.63
N THR A 213 26.64 -21.90 6.71
CA THR A 213 25.67 -22.99 6.81
C THR A 213 25.64 -23.79 5.51
N ASP A 214 25.65 -23.10 4.37
CA ASP A 214 25.69 -23.72 3.05
C ASP A 214 26.98 -24.50 2.80
N ASN A 215 28.12 -24.03 3.32
CA ASN A 215 29.37 -24.77 3.24
C ASN A 215 29.38 -25.99 4.17
N MET A 216 28.69 -25.93 5.32
CA MET A 216 28.67 -27.02 6.31
C MET A 216 27.77 -28.18 5.87
N GLN A 217 26.66 -27.92 5.17
CA GLN A 217 25.79 -28.97 4.61
C GLN A 217 26.47 -29.81 3.52
N TYR A 218 27.53 -29.30 2.87
CA TYR A 218 28.26 -29.99 1.79
C TYR A 218 29.70 -30.37 2.18
N ALA A 219 30.10 -30.16 3.43
CA ALA A 219 31.46 -30.47 3.89
C ALA A 219 31.63 -31.99 4.04
N SER A 220 32.40 -32.59 3.12
CA SER A 220 32.87 -33.97 3.28
C SER A 220 34.20 -34.00 4.04
N TYR A 221 34.45 -35.09 4.77
CA TYR A 221 35.66 -35.33 5.57
C TYR A 221 36.35 -36.65 5.22
N ASP A 222 36.10 -37.20 4.04
CA ASP A 222 36.67 -38.47 3.57
C ASP A 222 37.57 -38.31 2.34
N GLY A 223 37.85 -37.06 1.94
CA GLY A 223 38.59 -36.73 0.72
C GLY A 223 37.76 -36.74 -0.56
N THR A 224 36.44 -36.94 -0.48
CA THR A 224 35.54 -36.96 -1.65
C THR A 224 34.74 -35.66 -1.77
N LEU A 225 34.64 -35.12 -2.99
CA LEU A 225 33.78 -33.98 -3.31
C LEU A 225 32.80 -34.35 -4.42
N ILE A 226 31.50 -34.20 -4.15
CA ILE A 226 30.46 -34.24 -5.18
C ILE A 226 29.96 -32.81 -5.38
N TRP A 227 30.25 -32.22 -6.55
CA TRP A 227 29.91 -30.83 -6.84
C TRP A 227 28.87 -30.74 -7.95
N LYS A 228 27.62 -30.48 -7.57
CA LYS A 228 26.52 -30.25 -8.51
C LYS A 228 26.57 -28.81 -9.03
N ILE A 229 26.76 -28.64 -10.34
CA ILE A 229 26.67 -27.33 -11.00
C ILE A 229 25.22 -27.07 -11.42
N THR A 230 24.52 -26.23 -10.68
CA THR A 230 23.20 -25.72 -11.08
C THR A 230 23.32 -24.48 -11.98
N ASN A 231 22.26 -24.15 -12.71
CA ASN A 231 22.19 -22.96 -13.57
C ASN A 231 23.35 -22.87 -14.58
N PHE A 232 23.70 -23.99 -15.21
CA PHE A 232 24.88 -24.09 -16.06
C PHE A 232 24.89 -23.05 -17.19
N HIS A 233 23.76 -22.86 -17.88
CA HIS A 233 23.66 -21.92 -19.00
C HIS A 233 23.94 -20.47 -18.58
N GLU A 234 23.38 -20.03 -17.45
CA GLU A 234 23.61 -18.70 -16.88
C GLU A 234 25.09 -18.51 -16.52
N LYS A 235 25.68 -19.48 -15.81
CA LYS A 235 27.09 -19.43 -15.43
C LYS A 235 28.04 -19.50 -16.64
N MET A 236 27.65 -20.21 -17.70
CA MET A 236 28.39 -20.24 -18.95
C MET A 236 28.35 -18.87 -19.65
N MET A 237 27.18 -18.22 -19.71
CA MET A 237 27.07 -16.85 -20.24
C MET A 237 27.91 -15.85 -19.44
N ASP A 238 27.88 -15.94 -18.11
CA ASP A 238 28.71 -15.09 -17.24
C ASP A 238 30.22 -15.33 -17.48
N ALA A 239 30.62 -16.57 -17.79
CA ALA A 239 32.00 -16.90 -18.13
C ALA A 239 32.40 -16.44 -19.55
N GLN A 240 31.47 -16.47 -20.51
CA GLN A 240 31.69 -15.96 -21.88
C GLN A 240 31.75 -14.44 -21.95
N SER A 241 30.96 -13.76 -21.12
CA SER A 241 30.94 -12.30 -21.00
C SER A 241 32.04 -11.76 -20.07
N GLU A 242 32.91 -12.63 -19.55
CA GLU A 242 33.99 -12.29 -18.60
C GLU A 242 33.53 -11.67 -17.28
N ARG A 243 32.22 -11.59 -17.02
CA ARG A 243 31.64 -11.11 -15.76
C ARG A 243 32.05 -12.01 -14.59
N GLN A 244 32.07 -13.32 -14.80
CA GLN A 244 32.54 -14.28 -13.81
C GLN A 244 33.24 -15.46 -14.50
N THR A 245 34.57 -15.39 -14.58
CA THR A 245 35.38 -16.36 -15.34
C THR A 245 35.52 -17.73 -14.67
N SER A 246 35.31 -17.82 -13.36
CA SER A 246 35.41 -19.09 -12.62
C SER A 246 34.45 -19.17 -11.43
N ILE A 247 34.14 -20.40 -11.04
CA ILE A 247 33.34 -20.73 -9.86
C ILE A 247 34.13 -21.66 -8.93
N TYR A 248 33.81 -21.62 -7.64
CA TYR A 248 34.42 -22.46 -6.62
C TYR A 248 33.43 -23.48 -6.08
N SER A 249 33.91 -24.69 -5.79
CA SER A 249 33.14 -25.66 -5.01
C SER A 249 33.08 -25.25 -3.54
N PRO A 250 32.12 -25.80 -2.77
CA PRO A 250 32.24 -25.85 -1.32
C PRO A 250 33.58 -26.50 -0.88
N PRO A 251 34.14 -26.10 0.27
CA PRO A 251 35.30 -26.76 0.83
C PRO A 251 35.01 -28.20 1.27
N PHE A 252 35.99 -29.07 1.13
CA PHE A 252 35.97 -30.44 1.63
C PHE A 252 37.32 -30.79 2.26
N TYR A 253 37.37 -31.88 3.02
CA TYR A 253 38.51 -32.26 3.83
C TYR A 253 38.92 -33.70 3.56
N SER A 254 40.21 -33.98 3.68
CA SER A 254 40.75 -35.35 3.55
C SER A 254 40.47 -36.22 4.77
N SER A 255 40.31 -35.59 5.94
CA SER A 255 39.88 -36.20 7.21
C SER A 255 39.37 -35.09 8.14
N PHE A 256 38.81 -35.45 9.31
CA PHE A 256 38.39 -34.47 10.33
C PHE A 256 39.51 -33.49 10.73
N THR A 257 40.75 -33.97 10.81
CA THR A 257 41.94 -33.15 11.10
C THR A 257 42.86 -32.97 9.88
N GLY A 258 42.35 -33.24 8.68
CA GLY A 258 43.14 -33.30 7.45
C GLY A 258 43.25 -31.97 6.70
N TYR A 259 43.81 -32.04 5.49
CA TYR A 259 43.90 -30.90 4.57
C TYR A 259 42.52 -30.37 4.21
N LYS A 260 42.40 -29.04 4.18
CA LYS A 260 41.23 -28.32 3.64
C LYS A 260 41.44 -28.05 2.15
N MET A 261 40.46 -28.40 1.33
CA MET A 261 40.57 -28.37 -0.12
C MET A 261 39.29 -27.83 -0.75
N ARG A 262 39.37 -27.38 -2.01
CA ARG A 262 38.21 -27.08 -2.86
C ARG A 262 38.58 -27.26 -4.33
N ALA A 263 37.59 -27.25 -5.20
CA ALA A 263 37.79 -27.19 -6.64
C ALA A 263 37.50 -25.78 -7.19
N ARG A 264 38.16 -25.43 -8.30
CA ARG A 264 37.89 -24.22 -9.08
C ARG A 264 37.62 -24.62 -10.53
N LEU A 265 36.46 -24.24 -11.05
CA LEU A 265 36.02 -24.57 -12.41
C LEU A 265 35.92 -23.30 -13.27
N TYR A 266 36.51 -23.37 -14.45
CA TYR A 266 36.38 -22.40 -15.52
C TYR A 266 35.54 -23.03 -16.63
N LEU A 267 34.29 -22.58 -16.73
CA LEU A 267 33.33 -23.12 -17.70
C LEU A 267 33.73 -22.82 -19.14
N ASN A 268 34.35 -21.66 -19.37
CA ASN A 268 34.79 -21.20 -20.68
C ASN A 268 36.30 -21.42 -20.91
N GLY A 269 36.89 -22.37 -20.19
CA GLY A 269 38.32 -22.70 -20.28
C GLY A 269 39.25 -21.67 -19.63
N ASP A 270 40.49 -22.08 -19.41
CA ASP A 270 41.55 -21.28 -18.80
C ASP A 270 42.93 -21.69 -19.34
N GLY A 271 43.90 -20.79 -19.31
CA GLY A 271 45.26 -21.03 -19.78
C GLY A 271 45.35 -21.33 -21.27
N ASN A 272 45.82 -22.53 -21.63
CA ASN A 272 46.06 -22.96 -23.02
C ASN A 272 44.82 -23.48 -23.75
N ALA A 273 43.67 -23.59 -23.07
CA ALA A 273 42.43 -24.10 -23.65
C ALA A 273 41.22 -23.15 -23.50
N PRO A 274 41.37 -21.83 -23.69
CA PRO A 274 40.25 -20.90 -23.55
C PRO A 274 39.21 -21.18 -24.63
N ARG A 275 37.93 -21.07 -24.28
CA ARG A 275 36.75 -21.23 -25.16
C ARG A 275 36.60 -22.59 -25.85
N THR A 276 37.46 -23.55 -25.57
CA THR A 276 37.45 -24.87 -26.24
C THR A 276 37.17 -26.01 -25.27
N HIS A 277 37.57 -25.87 -24.02
CA HIS A 277 37.41 -26.89 -22.98
C HIS A 277 36.93 -26.26 -21.67
N MET A 278 36.46 -27.09 -20.75
CA MET A 278 36.32 -26.70 -19.35
C MET A 278 37.62 -26.99 -18.61
N SER A 279 38.10 -26.04 -17.81
CA SER A 279 39.31 -26.23 -17.00
C SER A 279 38.94 -26.38 -15.53
N LEU A 280 39.30 -27.50 -14.93
CA LEU A 280 39.04 -27.81 -13.51
C LEU A 280 40.36 -27.92 -12.75
N PHE A 281 40.46 -27.21 -11.63
CA PHE A 281 41.64 -27.17 -10.79
C PHE A 281 41.32 -27.64 -9.37
N PHE A 282 42.25 -28.37 -8.79
CA PHE A 282 42.28 -28.66 -7.36
C PHE A 282 43.00 -27.53 -6.62
N VAL A 283 42.41 -27.08 -5.52
CA VAL A 283 42.93 -25.97 -4.72
C VAL A 283 43.11 -26.43 -3.29
N LEU A 284 44.36 -26.46 -2.84
CA LEU A 284 44.69 -26.62 -1.43
C LEU A 284 44.42 -25.30 -0.70
N MET A 285 43.67 -25.34 0.39
CA MET A 285 43.33 -24.16 1.18
C MET A 285 44.08 -24.20 2.52
N ARG A 286 44.30 -23.02 3.11
CA ARG A 286 44.77 -22.93 4.49
C ARG A 286 43.74 -23.55 5.43
N GLY A 287 44.14 -24.62 6.12
CA GLY A 287 43.34 -25.34 7.11
C GLY A 287 43.72 -24.95 8.54
N PRO A 288 42.83 -25.23 9.52
CA PRO A 288 43.13 -25.01 10.94
C PRO A 288 44.22 -25.95 11.46
N ASN A 289 44.40 -27.11 10.83
CA ASN A 289 45.30 -28.17 11.26
C ASN A 289 46.60 -28.23 10.45
N ASP A 290 46.91 -27.23 9.63
CA ASP A 290 48.07 -27.27 8.72
C ASP A 290 49.40 -27.50 9.46
N ALA A 291 49.52 -27.04 10.70
CA ALA A 291 50.73 -27.22 11.52
C ALA A 291 51.10 -28.68 11.82
N ILE A 292 50.12 -29.60 11.78
CA ILE A 292 50.33 -31.04 12.04
C ILE A 292 50.33 -31.88 10.76
N LEU A 293 50.12 -31.26 9.60
CA LEU A 293 50.03 -31.95 8.31
C LEU A 293 51.40 -31.95 7.62
N LYS A 294 51.65 -32.99 6.82
CA LYS A 294 52.91 -33.10 6.05
C LYS A 294 52.85 -32.17 4.83
N PHE A 295 53.91 -31.42 4.60
CA PHE A 295 54.06 -30.61 3.39
C PHE A 295 55.38 -30.95 2.68
N PRO A 296 55.43 -30.89 1.33
CA PRO A 296 54.33 -30.52 0.42
C PRO A 296 53.25 -31.59 0.30
N PHE A 297 52.05 -31.19 -0.13
CA PHE A 297 50.95 -32.12 -0.41
C PHE A 297 51.36 -33.12 -1.50
N ASN A 298 51.28 -34.43 -1.21
CA ASN A 298 51.81 -35.50 -2.06
C ASN A 298 50.81 -36.64 -2.31
N TYR A 299 49.51 -36.37 -2.18
CA TYR A 299 48.46 -37.36 -2.42
C TYR A 299 47.95 -37.31 -3.86
N LYS A 300 47.50 -38.45 -4.38
CA LYS A 300 46.90 -38.55 -5.71
C LYS A 300 45.51 -37.92 -5.71
N VAL A 301 45.26 -37.01 -6.66
CA VAL A 301 43.95 -36.40 -6.91
C VAL A 301 43.35 -36.99 -8.18
N THR A 302 42.07 -37.33 -8.16
CA THR A 302 41.32 -37.85 -9.32
C THR A 302 40.13 -36.94 -9.59
N PHE A 303 39.93 -36.58 -10.86
CA PHE A 303 38.78 -35.79 -11.30
C PHE A 303 37.87 -36.64 -12.17
N CYS A 304 36.57 -36.53 -11.93
CA CYS A 304 35.54 -37.18 -12.73
C CYS A 304 34.46 -36.16 -13.08
N LEU A 305 34.00 -36.19 -14.33
CA LEU A 305 32.80 -35.49 -14.78
C LEU A 305 31.74 -36.57 -15.06
N TYR A 306 30.59 -36.44 -14.39
CA TYR A 306 29.45 -37.36 -14.49
C TYR A 306 28.29 -36.71 -15.22
#